data_AF-A0A964UH65-F1
#
_entry.id   AF-A0A964UH65-F1
#
_cell.length_a   1.000
_cell.length_b   1.000
_cell.length_c   1.000
_cell.angle_alpha   90.00
_cell.angle_beta   90.00
_cell.angle_gamma   90.00
#
_symmetry.space_group_name_H-M   'P 1'
#
loop_
_entity.id
_entity.type
_entity.pdbx_description
1 polymer ?
#
loop_
_entity_poly.entity_id
_entity_poly.type
_entity_poly.pdbx_seq_one_letter_code
_entity_poly.pdbx_strand_id
1 'polypeptide(L)' 'MATPKGAITVRIDTAKRKELDALAEARKKDRSSLVNEAVEQYLAHEAWQIEQIEEGLRQADAGDFATPQEVERAFARFGA' A
#
# COMPACT_ATOMS: atom_id res chain seq x y z
N MET A 1 9.37 -22.70 -12.39
CA MET A 1 8.09 -23.45 -12.37
C MET A 1 6.98 -22.45 -12.13
N ALA A 2 5.81 -22.58 -12.78
CA ALA A 2 4.73 -21.61 -12.62
C ALA A 2 4.10 -21.74 -11.21
N THR A 3 3.86 -20.61 -10.54
CA THR A 3 3.19 -20.57 -9.25
C THR A 3 1.74 -21.07 -9.39
N PRO A 4 1.27 -22.00 -8.55
CA PRO A 4 -0.11 -22.46 -8.60
C PRO A 4 -1.08 -21.30 -8.31
N LYS A 5 -2.12 -21.16 -9.14
CA LYS A 5 -3.14 -20.12 -9.02
C LYS A 5 -4.40 -20.68 -8.35
N GLY A 6 -4.92 -19.95 -7.37
CA GLY A 6 -6.22 -20.21 -6.74
C GLY A 6 -7.26 -19.15 -7.15
N ALA A 7 -8.54 -19.48 -7.00
CA ALA A 7 -9.64 -18.54 -7.22
C ALA A 7 -10.29 -18.16 -5.88
N ILE A 8 -10.59 -16.87 -5.71
CA ILE A 8 -11.38 -16.35 -4.60
C ILE A 8 -12.67 -15.73 -5.13
N THR A 9 -13.76 -15.83 -4.38
CA THR A 9 -15.02 -15.14 -4.68
C THR A 9 -15.18 -13.97 -3.73
N VAL A 10 -15.27 -12.76 -4.26
CA VAL A 10 -15.41 -11.53 -3.46
C VAL A 10 -16.74 -10.87 -3.79
N ARG A 11 -17.46 -10.40 -2.77
CA ARG A 11 -18.67 -9.60 -2.95
C ARG A 11 -18.25 -8.14 -3.09
N ILE A 12 -18.72 -7.48 -4.14
CA ILE A 12 -18.50 -6.06 -4.39
C ILE A 12 -19.82 -5.40 -4.79
N ASP A 13 -19.94 -4.11 -4.50
CA ASP A 13 -21.10 -3.34 -4.92
C ASP A 13 -21.22 -3.33 -6.45
N THR A 14 -22.45 -3.36 -6.95
CA THR A 14 -22.72 -3.38 -8.40
C THR A 14 -22.19 -2.14 -9.10
N ALA A 15 -22.17 -0.98 -8.42
CA ALA A 15 -21.57 0.25 -8.92
C ALA A 15 -20.05 0.09 -9.13
N LYS A 16 -19.33 -0.40 -8.12
CA LYS A 16 -17.88 -0.63 -8.18
C LYS A 16 -17.51 -1.67 -9.24
N ARG A 17 -18.34 -2.70 -9.42
CA ARG A 17 -18.18 -3.66 -10.51
C ARG A 17 -18.23 -2.96 -11.88
N LYS A 18 -19.19 -2.05 -12.09
CA LYS A 18 -19.29 -1.29 -13.35
C LYS A 18 -18.09 -0.38 -13.58
N GLU A 19 -17.58 0.26 -12.53
CA GLU A 19 -16.35 1.06 -12.61
C GLU A 19 -15.14 0.22 -13.01
N LEU A 20 -14.98 -0.98 -12.43
CA LEU A 20 -13.94 -1.94 -12.82
C LEU A 20 -14.09 -2.38 -14.28
N ASP A 21 -15.32 -2.59 -14.75
CA ASP A 21 -15.60 -2.97 -16.14
C ASP A 21 -15.19 -1.86 -17.11
N ALA A 22 -15.55 -0.62 -16.81
CA ALA A 22 -15.15 0.53 -17.62
C ALA A 22 -13.62 0.72 -17.64
N LEU A 23 -12.96 0.51 -16.49
CA LEU A 23 -11.51 0.60 -16.40
C LEU A 23 -10.80 -0.52 -17.17
N ALA A 24 -11.34 -1.74 -17.12
CA ALA A 24 -10.85 -2.89 -17.87
C ALA A 24 -10.86 -2.61 -19.37
N GLU A 25 -11.98 -2.13 -19.90
CA GLU A 25 -12.12 -1.75 -21.31
C GLU A 25 -11.15 -0.63 -21.70
N ALA A 26 -11.11 0.45 -20.91
CA ALA A 26 -10.22 1.59 -21.18
C ALA A 26 -8.73 1.20 -21.20
N ARG A 27 -8.32 0.26 -20.34
CA ARG A 27 -6.94 -0.24 -20.24
C ARG A 27 -6.66 -1.47 -21.12
N LYS A 28 -7.66 -1.99 -21.85
CA LYS A 28 -7.58 -3.24 -22.62
C LYS A 28 -7.05 -4.42 -21.79
N LYS A 29 -7.48 -4.50 -20.54
CA LYS A 29 -7.14 -5.59 -19.59
C LYS A 29 -8.41 -6.32 -19.20
N ASP A 30 -8.29 -7.59 -18.81
CA ASP A 30 -9.41 -8.29 -18.17
C ASP A 30 -9.59 -7.88 -16.70
N ARG A 31 -10.79 -8.09 -16.18
CA ARG A 31 -11.15 -7.73 -14.80
C ARG A 31 -10.27 -8.45 -13.77
N SER A 32 -9.93 -9.72 -14.00
CA SER A 32 -9.12 -10.51 -13.07
C SER A 32 -7.70 -9.95 -12.98
N SER A 33 -7.12 -9.50 -14.09
CA SER A 33 -5.82 -8.83 -14.11
C SER A 33 -5.83 -7.52 -13.32
N LEU A 34 -6.88 -6.70 -13.45
CA LEU A 34 -7.00 -5.47 -12.64
C LEU A 34 -7.19 -5.76 -11.14
N VAL A 35 -7.99 -6.77 -10.80
CA VAL A 35 -8.17 -7.17 -9.40
C VAL A 35 -6.86 -7.69 -8.81
N ASN A 36 -6.10 -8.49 -9.55
CA ASN A 36 -4.79 -8.97 -9.11
C ASN A 36 -3.81 -7.80 -8.92
N GLU A 37 -3.75 -6.85 -9.87
CA GLU A 37 -2.91 -5.65 -9.75
C GLU A 37 -3.27 -4.83 -8.49
N ALA A 38 -4.56 -4.65 -8.22
CA ALA A 38 -5.03 -3.95 -7.03
C ALA A 38 -4.67 -4.70 -5.73
N VAL A 39 -4.81 -6.03 -5.71
CA VAL A 39 -4.43 -6.86 -4.56
C VAL A 39 -2.92 -6.82 -4.33
N GLU A 40 -2.11 -6.91 -5.38
CA GLU A 40 -0.65 -6.81 -5.30
C GLU A 40 -0.22 -5.46 -4.72
N GLN A 41 -0.80 -4.37 -5.21
CA GLN A 41 -0.53 -3.02 -4.71
C GLN A 41 -0.92 -2.86 -3.24
N TYR A 42 -2.10 -3.37 -2.86
CA TYR A 42 -2.57 -3.33 -1.48
C TYR A 42 -1.64 -4.10 -0.54
N LEU A 43 -1.31 -5.35 -0.89
CA LEU A 43 -0.42 -6.18 -0.08
C LEU A 43 0.98 -5.58 0.06
N ALA A 44 1.54 -5.01 -1.03
CA ALA A 44 2.83 -4.35 -0.98
C ALA A 44 2.80 -3.11 -0.07
N HIS A 45 1.73 -2.32 -0.12
CA HIS A 45 1.56 -1.15 0.74
C HIS A 45 1.46 -1.53 2.22
N GLU A 46 0.61 -2.49 2.55
CA GLU A 46 0.42 -2.95 3.92
C GLU A 46 1.69 -3.60 4.49
N ALA A 47 2.39 -4.41 3.69
CA ALA A 47 3.66 -5.01 4.09
C ALA A 47 4.73 -3.96 4.41
N TRP A 48 4.87 -2.95 3.54
CA TRP A 48 5.78 -1.83 3.79
C TRP A 48 5.39 -1.06 5.06
N GLN A 49 4.10 -0.76 5.26
CA GLN A 49 3.64 -0.04 6.45
C GLN A 49 3.98 -0.81 7.73
N ILE A 50 3.70 -2.12 7.76
CA ILE A 50 4.03 -2.97 8.91
C ILE A 50 5.53 -2.95 9.17
N GLU A 51 6.36 -3.12 8.14
CA GLU A 51 7.82 -3.09 8.27
C GLU A 51 8.32 -1.75 8.85
N GLN A 52 7.79 -0.62 8.37
CA GLN A 52 8.17 0.71 8.87
C GLN A 52 7.73 0.93 10.32
N ILE A 53 6.56 0.43 10.71
CA ILE A 53 6.09 0.50 12.10
C ILE A 53 7.02 -0.32 13.00
N GLU A 54 7.32 -1.55 12.62
CA GLU A 54 8.22 -2.42 13.38
C GLU A 54 9.63 -1.82 13.50
N GLU A 55 10.14 -1.19 12.44
CA GLU A 55 11.42 -0.49 12.47
C GLU A 55 11.38 0.74 13.38
N GLY A 56 10.33 1.56 13.29
CA GLY A 56 10.16 2.71 14.18
C GLY A 56 10.08 2.32 15.66
N LEU A 57 9.43 1.18 15.97
CA LEU A 57 9.41 0.63 17.33
C LEU A 57 10.80 0.19 17.79
N ARG A 58 11.58 -0.50 16.93
CA ARG A 58 12.97 -0.88 17.25
C ARG A 58 13.85 0.34 17.52
N GLN A 59 13.73 1.40 16.72
CA GLN A 59 14.47 2.65 16.90
C GLN A 59 14.09 3.33 18.22
N ALA A 60 12.79 3.40 18.52
CA ALA A 60 12.29 3.95 19.76
C ALA A 60 12.78 3.18 21.00
N ASP A 61 12.75 1.85 20.96
CA ASP A 61 13.26 0.98 22.03
C ASP A 61 14.79 1.12 22.21
N ALA A 62 15.52 1.39 21.12
CA ALA A 62 16.94 1.71 21.14
C ALA A 62 17.26 3.16 21.58
N GLY A 63 16.24 4.00 21.78
CA GLY A 63 16.40 5.41 22.11
C GLY A 63 16.89 6.27 20.95
N ASP A 64 16.77 5.79 19.70
CA ASP A 64 17.17 6.49 18.48
C ASP A 64 16.13 7.56 18.10
N PHE A 65 16.10 8.62 18.91
CA PHE A 65 15.27 9.79 18.69
C PHE A 65 16.12 10.99 18.26
N ALA A 66 15.52 11.83 17.42
CA ALA A 66 16.11 13.11 17.07
C ALA A 66 16.33 14.00 18.31
N THR A 67 17.46 14.68 18.33
CA THR A 67 17.77 15.71 19.33
C THR A 67 16.85 16.94 19.16
N PRO A 68 16.65 17.76 20.20
CA PRO A 68 15.88 19.00 20.09
C PRO A 68 16.34 19.91 18.94
N GLN A 69 17.64 20.00 18.70
CA GLN A 69 18.22 20.81 17.62
C GLN A 69 17.92 20.23 16.23
N GLU A 70 17.84 18.91 16.09
CA GLU A 70 17.42 18.27 14.83
C GLU A 70 15.95 18.52 14.54
N VAL A 71 15.11 18.46 15.57
CA VAL A 71 13.69 18.79 15.47
C VAL A 71 13.51 20.26 15.06
N GLU A 72 14.21 21.19 15.71
CA GLU A 72 14.15 22.62 15.35
C GLU A 72 14.56 22.87 13.89
N ARG A 73 15.67 22.25 13.43
CA ARG A 73 16.11 22.37 12.04
C ARG A 73 15.09 21.80 11.06
N ALA A 74 14.43 20.69 11.39
CA ALA A 74 13.39 20.12 10.54
C ALA A 74 12.18 21.07 10.40
N PHE A 75 11.72 21.64 11.51
CA PHE A 75 10.63 22.62 11.48
C PHE A 75 11.01 23.92 10.75
N ALA A 76 12.22 24.43 10.92
CA ALA A 76 12.68 25.60 10.16
C ALA A 76 12.71 25.35 8.64
N ARG A 77 12.91 24.11 8.22
CA ARG A 77 12.98 23.73 6.79
C ARG A 77 11.62 23.40 6.18
N PHE A 78 10.72 22.78 6.94
CA PHE A 78 9.50 22.17 6.41
C PHE A 78 8.21 22.65 7.10
N GLY A 79 8.29 23.39 8.20
CA GLY A 79 7.14 24.01 8.85
C GLY A 79 6.58 25.12 7.96
N ALA A 80 5.31 24.98 7.58
CA ALA A 80 4.57 25.99 6.82
C ALA A 80 4.27 27.23 7.67
#